data_AF-A0A829PTF8-F1
#
_entry.id   AF-A0A829PTF8-F1
#
_cell.length_a   1.000
_cell.length_b   1.000
_cell.length_c   1.000
_cell.angle_alpha   90.00
_cell.angle_beta   90.00
_cell.angle_gamma   90.00
#
_symmetry.space_group_name_H-M   'P 1'
#
loop_
_entity.id
_entity.type
_entity.pdbx_description
1 polymer ?
#
loop_
_entity_poly.entity_id
_entity_poly.type
_entity_poly.pdbx_seq_one_letter_code
_entity_poly.pdbx_strand_id
1 'polypeptide(L)'
;MTSQRVDLDARIAALQTSVDRLLGIMRDSKDTDALIKAESELSKRQAELDSLRAQRNQLGEQVAYSSITVTFRAEEVGLPPTPPKYQGFFGEIERGWDGLVAAANSVLLLFGLLLPWLGALAVLGGLGYGIRHAVLRRRSGPTQSPPQKAHTP
;
A
#
# COMPACT_ATOMS: atom_id res chain seq x y z
N MET A 1 -5.66 24.27 -0.01
CA MET A 1 -5.53 25.12 -1.22
C MET A 1 -6.86 25.73 -1.67
N THR A 2 -7.97 24.98 -1.69
CA THR A 2 -9.32 25.54 -1.93
C THR A 2 -9.70 26.66 -0.97
N SER A 3 -9.40 26.51 0.33
CA SER A 3 -9.66 27.57 1.33
C SER A 3 -8.93 28.89 1.05
N GLN A 4 -7.75 28.86 0.42
CA GLN A 4 -6.96 30.07 0.16
C GLN A 4 -7.50 30.84 -1.06
N ARG A 5 -8.00 30.13 -2.08
CA ARG A 5 -8.67 30.74 -3.24
C ARG A 5 -9.96 31.46 -2.84
N VAL A 6 -10.76 30.82 -1.98
CA VAL A 6 -12.01 31.39 -1.47
C VAL A 6 -11.76 32.66 -0.65
N ASP A 7 -10.71 32.69 0.19
CA ASP A 7 -10.35 33.90 0.95
C ASP A 7 -9.93 35.06 0.03
N LEU A 8 -9.11 34.77 -1.00
CA LEU A 8 -8.70 35.77 -1.99
C LEU A 8 -9.90 36.33 -2.76
N ASP A 9 -10.84 35.48 -3.17
CA ASP A 9 -12.05 35.92 -3.87
C ASP A 9 -12.93 36.81 -3.00
N ALA A 10 -13.08 36.48 -1.71
CA ALA A 10 -13.81 37.31 -0.76
C ALA A 10 -13.16 38.70 -0.57
N ARG A 11 -11.83 38.75 -0.45
CA ARG A 11 -11.08 40.01 -0.35
C ARG A 11 -11.20 40.87 -1.61
N ILE A 12 -11.10 40.25 -2.79
CA ILE A 12 -11.27 40.96 -4.08
C ILE A 12 -12.68 41.58 -4.17
N ALA A 13 -13.72 40.83 -3.80
CA ALA A 13 -15.09 41.33 -3.81
C ALA A 13 -15.30 42.52 -2.84
N ALA A 14 -14.70 42.43 -1.64
CA ALA A 14 -14.74 43.52 -0.67
C ALA A 14 -14.02 44.79 -1.19
N LEU A 15 -12.85 44.63 -1.81
CA LEU A 15 -12.08 45.72 -2.42
C LEU A 15 -12.80 46.38 -3.60
N GLN A 16 -13.43 45.59 -4.47
CA GLN A 16 -14.26 46.10 -5.57
C GLN A 16 -15.41 46.96 -5.05
N THR A 17 -16.13 46.48 -4.02
CA THR A 17 -17.21 47.24 -3.39
C THR A 17 -16.72 48.57 -2.81
N SER A 18 -15.51 48.59 -2.23
CA SER A 18 -14.89 49.81 -1.71
C SER A 18 -14.55 50.81 -2.82
N VAL A 19 -14.00 50.33 -3.94
CA VAL A 19 -13.71 51.14 -5.14
C VAL A 19 -14.99 51.75 -5.72
N ASP A 20 -16.04 50.94 -5.89
CA ASP A 20 -17.32 51.40 -6.44
C ASP A 20 -17.95 52.49 -5.58
N ARG A 21 -17.88 52.34 -4.24
CA ARG A 21 -18.34 53.37 -3.30
C ARG A 21 -17.50 54.65 -3.41
N LEU A 22 -16.17 54.52 -3.55
CA LEU A 22 -15.28 55.68 -3.73
C LEU A 22 -15.60 56.44 -5.02
N LEU A 23 -15.79 55.72 -6.13
CA LEU A 23 -16.19 56.29 -7.42
C LEU A 23 -17.54 57.01 -7.34
N GLY A 24 -18.50 56.46 -6.61
CA GLY A 24 -19.79 57.11 -6.35
C GLY A 24 -19.62 58.46 -5.64
N ILE A 25 -18.81 58.51 -4.58
CA ILE A 25 -18.53 59.75 -3.83
C ILE A 25 -17.79 60.77 -4.70
N MET A 26 -16.83 60.31 -5.53
CA MET A 26 -16.10 61.18 -6.45
C MET A 26 -17.01 61.82 -7.49
N ARG A 27 -17.97 61.07 -8.03
CA ARG A 27 -18.91 61.56 -9.05
C ARG A 27 -19.79 62.70 -8.54
N ASP A 28 -20.15 62.67 -7.26
CA ASP A 28 -21.05 63.64 -6.65
C ASP A 28 -20.28 64.83 -6.01
N SER A 29 -18.95 64.76 -5.94
CA SER A 29 -18.09 65.81 -5.38
C SER A 29 -17.86 66.96 -6.37
N LYS A 30 -17.94 68.20 -5.88
CA LYS A 30 -17.63 69.42 -6.66
C LYS A 30 -16.28 70.06 -6.28
N ASP A 31 -15.55 69.45 -5.34
CA ASP A 31 -14.27 69.96 -4.84
C ASP A 31 -13.09 69.23 -5.51
N THR A 32 -12.26 70.00 -6.22
CA THR A 32 -11.09 69.49 -6.96
C THR A 32 -10.02 68.91 -6.03
N ASP A 33 -9.82 69.48 -4.84
CA ASP A 33 -8.79 68.99 -3.91
C ASP A 33 -9.22 67.65 -3.27
N ALA A 34 -10.52 67.49 -3.03
CA ALA A 34 -11.11 66.22 -2.63
C ALA A 34 -11.01 65.16 -3.76
N LEU A 35 -11.16 65.57 -5.02
CA LEU A 35 -11.04 64.70 -6.18
C LEU A 35 -9.62 64.12 -6.33
N ILE A 36 -8.58 64.97 -6.22
CA ILE A 36 -7.18 64.53 -6.33
C ILE A 36 -6.81 63.54 -5.21
N LYS A 37 -7.26 63.82 -3.98
CA LYS A 37 -7.06 62.88 -2.87
C LYS A 37 -7.75 61.54 -3.12
N ALA A 38 -8.99 61.57 -3.61
CA ALA A 38 -9.74 60.37 -3.93
C ALA A 38 -9.13 59.56 -5.09
N GLU A 39 -8.59 60.22 -6.13
CA GLU A 39 -7.84 59.60 -7.24
C GLU A 39 -6.61 58.83 -6.72
N SER A 40 -5.88 59.41 -5.75
CA SER A 40 -4.71 58.78 -5.15
C SER A 40 -5.08 57.54 -4.34
N GLU A 41 -6.18 57.58 -3.60
CA GLU A 41 -6.69 56.45 -2.83
C GLU A 41 -7.25 55.37 -3.76
N LEU A 42 -7.97 55.76 -4.80
CA LEU A 42 -8.46 54.87 -5.85
C LEU A 42 -7.30 54.12 -6.53
N SER A 43 -6.22 54.82 -6.88
CA SER A 43 -5.02 54.22 -7.47
C SER A 43 -4.39 53.16 -6.56
N LYS A 44 -4.32 53.43 -5.25
CA LYS A 44 -3.83 52.45 -4.26
C LYS A 44 -4.74 51.21 -4.20
N ARG A 45 -6.06 51.40 -4.21
CA ARG A 45 -7.03 50.29 -4.18
C ARG A 45 -6.99 49.45 -5.45
N GLN A 46 -6.86 50.07 -6.61
CA GLN A 46 -6.69 49.36 -7.88
C GLN A 46 -5.41 48.53 -7.89
N ALA A 47 -4.29 49.10 -7.43
CA ALA A 47 -3.03 48.36 -7.31
C ALA A 47 -3.14 47.16 -6.36
N GLU A 48 -3.83 47.32 -5.22
CA GLU A 48 -4.10 46.22 -4.28
C GLU A 48 -4.94 45.11 -4.92
N LEU A 49 -6.01 45.49 -5.63
CA LEU A 49 -6.92 44.59 -6.35
C LEU A 49 -6.16 43.78 -7.44
N ASP A 50 -5.33 44.45 -8.24
CA ASP A 50 -4.54 43.81 -9.28
C ASP A 50 -3.50 42.86 -8.71
N SER A 51 -2.90 43.20 -7.56
CA SER A 51 -1.97 42.30 -6.85
C SER A 51 -2.66 41.01 -6.38
N LEU A 52 -3.89 41.10 -5.85
CA LEU A 52 -4.65 39.95 -5.38
C LEU A 52 -5.14 39.08 -6.53
N ARG A 53 -5.56 39.71 -7.65
CA ARG A 53 -5.91 38.99 -8.89
C ARG A 53 -4.71 38.23 -9.45
N ALA A 54 -3.53 38.84 -9.48
CA ALA A 54 -2.30 38.19 -9.93
C ALA A 54 -1.97 36.96 -9.06
N GLN A 55 -2.04 37.09 -7.73
CA GLN A 55 -1.83 35.97 -6.80
C GLN A 55 -2.86 34.84 -7.03
N ARG A 56 -4.14 35.17 -7.19
CA ARG A 56 -5.19 34.17 -7.45
C ARG A 56 -4.98 33.45 -8.78
N ASN A 57 -4.53 34.14 -9.82
CA ASN A 57 -4.23 33.55 -11.12
C ASN A 57 -3.01 32.62 -11.04
N GLN A 58 -1.95 33.04 -10.35
CA GLN A 58 -0.76 32.22 -10.12
C GLN A 58 -1.10 30.92 -9.35
N LEU A 59 -1.95 30.99 -8.32
CA LEU A 59 -2.47 29.80 -7.63
C LEU A 59 -3.30 28.91 -8.56
N GLY A 60 -4.07 29.51 -9.48
CA GLY A 60 -4.83 28.78 -10.50
C GLY A 60 -3.93 28.00 -11.46
N GLU A 61 -2.85 28.61 -11.94
CA GLU A 61 -1.88 27.98 -12.83
C GLU A 61 -1.06 26.89 -12.12
N GLN A 62 -0.64 27.11 -10.88
CA GLN A 62 0.05 26.07 -10.09
C GLN A 62 -0.81 24.82 -9.85
N VAL A 63 -2.13 24.98 -9.73
CA VAL A 63 -3.06 23.83 -9.64
C VAL A 63 -3.19 23.11 -10.99
N ALA A 64 -3.16 23.85 -12.11
CA ALA A 64 -3.21 23.25 -13.45
C ALA A 64 -1.95 22.40 -13.78
N TYR A 65 -0.80 22.76 -13.21
CA TYR A 65 0.46 22.00 -13.36
C TYR A 65 0.74 20.99 -12.24
N SER A 66 -0.11 20.91 -11.21
CA SER A 66 0.09 19.93 -10.14
C SER A 66 -0.41 18.56 -10.58
N SER A 67 0.51 17.73 -11.06
CA SER A 67 0.29 16.29 -11.21
C SER A 67 -0.10 15.68 -9.86
N ILE A 68 -1.33 15.19 -9.75
CA ILE A 68 -1.78 14.41 -8.59
C ILE A 68 -1.05 13.06 -8.63
N THR A 69 0.00 12.91 -7.83
CA THR A 69 0.65 11.60 -7.64
C THR A 69 -0.23 10.73 -6.74
N VAL A 70 -1.09 9.92 -7.34
CA VAL A 70 -1.81 8.85 -6.63
C VAL A 70 -0.91 7.63 -6.59
N THR A 71 -0.31 7.37 -5.45
CA THR A 71 0.43 6.13 -5.19
C THR A 71 -0.55 5.01 -4.83
N PHE A 72 -0.92 4.19 -5.81
CA PHE A 72 -1.55 2.91 -5.54
C PHE A 72 -0.46 1.93 -5.06
N ARG A 73 -0.42 1.64 -3.76
CA ARG A 73 0.24 0.42 -3.28
C ARG A 73 -0.68 -0.74 -3.62
N ALA A 74 -0.27 -1.57 -4.57
CA ALA A 74 -0.78 -2.93 -4.64
C ALA A 74 -0.25 -3.65 -3.38
N GLU A 75 -1.15 -3.89 -2.43
CA GLU A 75 -0.93 -4.87 -1.36
C GLU A 75 -0.58 -6.20 -2.04
N GLU A 76 0.37 -6.93 -1.46
CA GLU A 76 0.95 -8.17 -1.98
C GLU A 76 -0.07 -9.09 -2.65
N VAL A 77 0.35 -9.62 -3.80
CA VAL A 77 -0.40 -10.57 -4.62
C VAL A 77 -0.81 -11.78 -3.75
N GLY A 78 -2.07 -11.82 -3.30
CA GLY A 78 -2.66 -13.02 -2.69
C GLY A 78 -3.72 -12.82 -1.61
N LEU A 79 -3.92 -11.62 -1.05
CA LEU A 79 -4.89 -11.43 0.04
C LEU A 79 -5.93 -10.35 -0.31
N PRO A 80 -7.25 -10.61 -0.15
CA PRO A 80 -8.28 -9.61 -0.38
C PRO A 80 -8.08 -8.40 0.56
N PRO A 81 -8.38 -7.16 0.10
CA PRO A 81 -8.15 -5.95 0.87
C PRO A 81 -8.87 -6.06 2.21
N THR A 82 -8.09 -6.09 3.30
CA THR A 82 -8.65 -6.18 4.63
C THR A 82 -9.15 -4.78 5.00
N PRO A 83 -10.47 -4.58 5.25
CA PRO A 83 -10.96 -3.34 5.84
C PRO A 83 -10.21 -3.08 7.15
N PRO A 84 -10.19 -1.85 7.70
CA PRO A 84 -9.48 -1.56 8.94
C PRO A 84 -10.18 -2.25 10.14
N LYS A 85 -10.06 -3.57 10.22
CA LYS A 85 -10.72 -4.48 11.16
C LYS A 85 -10.02 -4.47 12.50
N TYR A 86 -8.72 -4.18 12.51
CA TYR A 86 -7.89 -4.25 13.69
C TYR A 86 -7.53 -2.82 14.12
N GLN A 87 -8.36 -2.22 14.96
CA GLN A 87 -8.08 -0.91 15.59
C GLN A 87 -8.10 -1.05 17.12
N GLY A 88 -7.13 -0.42 17.78
CA GLY A 88 -6.96 -0.47 19.24
C GLY A 88 -6.31 -1.77 19.74
N PHE A 89 -6.08 -1.85 21.06
CA PHE A 89 -5.38 -2.97 21.70
C PHE A 89 -6.03 -4.34 21.43
N PHE A 90 -7.36 -4.40 21.44
CA PHE A 90 -8.10 -5.63 21.17
C PHE A 90 -8.05 -6.05 19.69
N GLY A 91 -7.98 -5.11 18.75
CA GLY A 91 -7.79 -5.41 17.34
C GLY A 91 -6.43 -6.03 17.05
N GLU A 92 -5.38 -5.57 17.74
CA GLU A 92 -4.05 -6.18 17.64
C GLU A 92 -3.98 -7.58 18.24
N ILE A 93 -4.77 -7.87 19.27
CA ILE A 93 -4.90 -9.24 19.82
C ILE A 93 -5.58 -10.18 18.81
N GLU A 94 -6.65 -9.73 18.16
CA GLU A 94 -7.35 -10.51 17.12
C GLU A 94 -6.43 -10.79 15.93
N ARG A 95 -5.64 -9.80 15.50
CA ARG A 95 -4.59 -9.97 14.49
C ARG A 95 -3.55 -11.01 14.89
N GLY A 96 -3.13 -11.01 16.16
CA GLY A 96 -2.21 -12.01 16.70
C GLY A 96 -2.80 -13.42 16.67
N TRP A 97 -4.09 -13.56 16.98
CA TRP A 97 -4.81 -14.83 16.93
C TRP A 97 -4.94 -15.38 15.50
N ASP A 98 -5.30 -14.53 14.54
CA ASP A 98 -5.36 -14.90 13.13
C ASP A 98 -4.00 -15.34 12.60
N GLY A 99 -2.92 -14.68 13.04
CA GLY A 99 -1.55 -15.08 12.74
C GLY A 99 -1.20 -16.47 13.27
N LEU A 100 -1.65 -16.82 14.48
CA LEU A 100 -1.45 -18.16 15.05
C LEU A 100 -2.17 -19.24 14.24
N VAL A 101 -3.42 -18.98 13.84
CA VAL A 101 -4.21 -19.90 13.01
C VAL A 101 -3.58 -20.05 11.62
N ALA A 102 -3.11 -18.96 11.02
CA ALA A 102 -2.41 -18.97 9.74
C ALA A 102 -1.11 -19.79 9.78
N ALA A 103 -0.33 -19.65 10.86
CA ALA A 103 0.89 -20.43 11.07
C ALA A 103 0.56 -21.93 11.23
N ALA A 104 -0.46 -22.27 12.02
CA ALA A 104 -0.91 -23.65 12.18
C ALA A 104 -1.35 -24.27 10.83
N ASN A 105 -2.12 -23.52 10.04
CA ASN A 105 -2.52 -23.95 8.70
C ASN A 105 -1.32 -24.13 7.76
N SER A 106 -0.31 -23.25 7.84
CA SER A 106 0.91 -23.37 7.04
C SER A 106 1.70 -24.64 7.39
N VAL A 107 1.78 -24.98 8.67
CA VAL A 107 2.39 -26.24 9.12
C VAL A 107 1.63 -27.43 8.56
N LEU A 108 0.29 -27.41 8.62
CA LEU A 108 -0.55 -28.48 8.08
C LEU A 108 -0.35 -28.67 6.56
N LEU A 109 -0.27 -27.57 5.80
CA LEU A 109 0.04 -27.60 4.37
C LEU A 109 1.44 -28.17 4.10
N LEU A 110 2.43 -27.81 4.91
CA LEU A 110 3.80 -28.34 4.80
C LEU A 110 3.84 -29.84 5.06
N PHE A 111 3.08 -30.33 6.05
CA PHE A 111 2.90 -31.76 6.30
C PHE A 111 2.23 -32.47 5.11
N GLY A 112 1.18 -31.87 4.54
CA GLY A 112 0.53 -32.39 3.34
C GLY A 112 1.49 -32.49 2.15
N LEU A 113 2.37 -31.50 1.99
CA LEU A 113 3.40 -31.46 0.96
C LEU A 113 4.51 -32.50 1.17
N LEU A 114 4.88 -32.79 2.43
CA LEU A 114 5.88 -33.79 2.79
C LEU A 114 5.35 -35.23 2.70
N LEU A 115 4.04 -35.43 2.75
CA LEU A 115 3.38 -36.73 2.68
C LEU A 115 3.78 -37.58 1.46
N PRO A 116 3.80 -37.08 0.21
CA PRO A 116 4.26 -37.86 -0.94
C PRO A 116 5.74 -38.29 -0.83
N TRP A 117 6.60 -37.45 -0.25
CA TRP A 117 8.02 -37.78 -0.05
C TRP A 117 8.21 -38.84 1.03
N LEU A 118 7.46 -38.75 2.14
CA LEU A 118 7.43 -39.79 3.18
C LEU A 118 6.94 -41.12 2.62
N GLY A 119 5.90 -41.10 1.77
CA GLY A 119 5.41 -42.27 1.06
C GLY A 119 6.48 -42.86 0.14
N ALA A 120 7.14 -42.03 -0.68
CA ALA A 120 8.22 -42.47 -1.56
C ALA A 120 9.40 -43.08 -0.78
N LEU A 121 9.82 -42.46 0.32
CA LEU A 121 10.87 -42.99 1.20
C LEU A 121 10.45 -44.30 1.89
N ALA A 122 9.20 -44.44 2.30
CA ALA A 122 8.68 -45.68 2.87
C ALA A 122 8.68 -46.82 1.84
N VAL A 123 8.32 -46.53 0.58
CA VAL A 123 8.38 -47.50 -0.52
C VAL A 123 9.82 -47.88 -0.84
N LEU A 124 10.71 -46.89 -0.99
CA LEU A 124 12.13 -47.13 -1.27
C LEU A 124 12.83 -47.88 -0.12
N GLY A 125 12.54 -47.49 1.13
CA GLY A 125 13.05 -48.14 2.33
C GLY A 125 12.50 -49.56 2.49
N GLY A 126 11.22 -49.77 2.22
CA GLY A 126 10.60 -51.09 2.21
C GLY A 126 11.18 -52.00 1.13
N LEU A 127 11.43 -51.47 -0.08
CA LEU A 127 12.06 -52.21 -1.17
C LEU A 127 13.53 -52.55 -0.84
N GLY A 128 14.29 -51.59 -0.30
CA GLY A 128 15.66 -51.79 0.15
C GLY A 128 15.77 -52.79 1.32
N TYR A 129 14.86 -52.71 2.29
CA TYR A 129 14.75 -53.67 3.39
C TYR A 129 14.37 -55.06 2.88
N GLY A 130 13.42 -55.16 1.95
CA GLY A 130 13.02 -56.42 1.31
C GLY A 130 14.15 -57.07 0.53
N ILE A 131 14.91 -56.29 -0.24
CA ILE A 131 16.10 -56.76 -0.97
C ILE A 131 17.18 -57.19 0.01
N ARG A 132 17.49 -56.38 1.02
CA ARG A 132 18.48 -56.72 2.06
C ARG A 132 18.08 -57.99 2.80
N HIS A 133 16.83 -58.12 3.22
CA HIS A 133 16.33 -59.29 3.94
C HIS A 133 16.31 -60.56 3.06
N ALA A 134 16.00 -60.42 1.76
CA ALA A 134 16.09 -61.52 0.79
C ALA A 134 17.55 -61.95 0.54
N VAL A 135 18.49 -61.00 0.46
CA VAL A 135 19.92 -61.27 0.28
C VAL A 135 20.53 -61.89 1.54
N LEU A 136 20.16 -61.43 2.75
CA LEU A 136 20.61 -62.03 4.01
C LEU A 136 19.99 -63.42 4.23
N ARG A 137 18.72 -63.65 3.85
CA ARG A 137 18.13 -65.00 3.88
C ARG A 137 18.76 -65.94 2.85
N ARG A 138 19.18 -65.44 1.69
CA ARG A 138 19.92 -66.23 0.69
C ARG A 138 21.35 -66.60 1.13
N ARG A 139 21.90 -65.96 2.16
CA ARG A 139 23.18 -66.36 2.77
C ARG A 139 23.03 -67.44 3.85
N SER A 140 21.80 -67.85 4.18
CA SER A 140 21.55 -68.95 5.11
C SER A 140 20.85 -70.11 4.39
N GLY A 141 21.64 -70.91 3.67
CA GLY A 141 21.27 -72.28 3.30
C GLY A 141 21.98 -72.82 2.05
N PRO A 142 22.58 -74.03 2.09
CA PRO A 142 23.18 -74.75 3.21
C PRO A 142 24.67 -75.08 2.96
N THR A 143 25.42 -75.29 4.05
CA THR A 143 26.72 -75.96 4.06
C THR A 143 26.64 -77.24 3.24
N GLN A 144 27.29 -77.29 2.08
CA GLN A 144 27.51 -78.55 1.37
C GLN A 144 28.68 -79.28 2.03
N SER A 145 28.37 -80.34 2.76
CA SER A 145 29.23 -81.51 3.03
C SER A 145 28.37 -82.65 3.61
N PRO A 146 28.69 -83.93 3.43
CA PRO A 146 28.98 -84.75 2.23
C PRO A 146 28.04 -86.00 2.17
N PRO A 147 28.23 -87.03 1.29
CA PRO A 147 29.01 -88.20 1.74
C PRO A 147 29.80 -88.98 0.66
N GLN A 148 31.00 -89.39 1.08
CA GLN A 148 31.67 -90.69 0.90
C GLN A 148 30.97 -91.82 0.09
N LYS A 149 31.68 -92.34 -0.94
CA LYS A 149 31.83 -93.78 -1.31
C LYS A 149 33.19 -93.93 -2.01
N ALA A 150 34.24 -94.43 -1.34
CA ALA A 150 34.66 -95.83 -1.24
C ALA A 150 34.95 -96.48 -2.60
N HIS A 151 36.21 -96.86 -2.87
CA HIS A 151 36.58 -98.26 -3.12
C HIS A 151 38.10 -98.46 -3.21
N THR A 152 38.57 -99.26 -2.26
CA THR A 152 39.82 -100.04 -2.18
C THR A 152 39.86 -101.12 -3.29
N PRO A 153 41.00 -101.77 -3.56
CA PRO A 153 41.56 -102.81 -2.68
C PRO A 153 42.98 -102.56 -2.17
#